data_AF-A0A9D7SX26-F1
#
_entry.id   AF-A0A9D7SX26-F1
#
_cell.length_a   1.000
_cell.length_b   1.000
_cell.length_c   1.000
_cell.angle_alpha   90.00
_cell.angle_beta   90.00
_cell.angle_gamma   90.00
#
_symmetry.space_group_name_H-M   'P 1'
#
loop_
_entity.id
_entity.type
_entity.pdbx_description
1 polymer ?
#
loop_
_entity_poly.entity_id
_entity_poly.type
_entity_poly.pdbx_seq_one_letter_code
_entity_poly.pdbx_strand_id
1 'polypeptide(L)'
;MKYAIVYLISLLMISSCQKDNPGNKTEFKQKMRDFVIGISQYAKNTNPDFYIIPQNGIELVTTNGEDSGRPDTSYLNAIDANGQEDLFYGYNADDQATSSTDNTYLKRFLNISKDSGKTILVIDYCSTHTKMTNSYAENTNAGYISFAANQRELNNIPDFPAIINHENNSVITHISTIKNFLYLINPTNYKTKISFINAVTSTNYDLLIMDLFFNDGSAFTASEIAQLKNKANGGKRLVISYMSIGEAENYRYYWKSAWNANKPVWLDAENPNWAGNFKVKYWNTEWQNIIYGNDNSYLKKILDADFDGAYLDLIDAFEYYEN
;
A
#
# COMPACT_ATOMS: atom_id res chain seq x y z
N MET A 1 37.31 6.08 72.54
CA MET A 1 35.85 5.85 72.40
C MET A 1 35.12 7.17 72.47
N LYS A 2 34.56 7.64 71.35
CA LYS A 2 33.21 8.23 71.21
C LYS A 2 33.09 8.93 69.85
N TYR A 3 32.54 8.14 68.92
CA TYR A 3 31.77 8.41 67.71
C TYR A 3 31.77 9.82 67.08
N ALA A 4 32.30 9.89 65.86
CA ALA A 4 31.96 10.93 64.89
C ALA A 4 30.62 10.57 64.22
N ILE A 5 29.64 11.47 64.29
CA ILE A 5 28.37 11.36 63.56
C ILE A 5 28.59 11.96 62.17
N VAL A 6 28.62 11.12 61.15
CA VAL A 6 28.61 11.53 59.74
C VAL A 6 27.16 11.53 59.28
N TYR A 7 26.62 12.71 58.97
CA TYR A 7 25.34 12.84 58.27
C TYR A 7 25.56 12.45 56.80
N LEU A 8 25.16 11.23 56.45
CA LEU A 8 25.08 10.78 55.06
C LEU A 8 23.76 11.34 54.49
N ILE A 9 23.84 12.42 53.71
CA ILE A 9 22.71 12.90 52.91
C ILE A 9 22.58 11.94 51.72
N SER A 10 21.67 10.96 51.86
CA SER A 10 21.26 10.09 50.76
C SER A 10 20.41 10.90 49.79
N LEU A 11 21.02 11.31 48.67
CA LEU A 11 20.35 11.88 47.53
C LEU A 11 19.45 10.79 46.91
N LEU A 12 18.14 10.86 47.16
CA LEU A 12 17.14 10.05 46.47
C LEU A 12 17.13 10.48 45.00
N MET A 13 17.86 9.72 44.18
CA MET A 13 17.72 9.75 42.73
C MET A 13 16.34 9.20 42.39
N ILE A 14 15.38 10.11 42.21
CA ILE A 14 14.09 9.78 41.60
C ILE A 14 14.42 9.52 40.13
N SER A 15 14.63 8.26 39.77
CA SER A 15 14.61 7.83 38.38
C SER A 15 13.23 8.17 37.82
N SER A 16 13.16 9.28 37.09
CA SER A 16 12.04 9.60 36.22
C SER A 16 11.92 8.47 35.21
N CYS A 17 10.98 7.55 35.44
CA CYS A 17 10.45 6.73 34.37
C CYS A 17 9.91 7.72 33.32
N GLN A 18 10.60 7.86 32.18
CA GLN A 18 9.96 8.38 30.98
C GLN A 18 8.80 7.45 30.69
N LYS A 19 7.60 7.84 31.10
CA LYS A 19 6.38 7.31 30.49
C LYS A 19 6.48 7.71 29.02
N ASP A 20 6.51 6.73 28.14
CA ASP A 20 6.33 6.94 26.70
C ASP A 20 5.16 7.90 26.53
N ASN A 21 5.43 9.07 25.97
CA ASN A 21 4.41 10.10 25.81
C ASN A 21 3.47 9.60 24.71
N PRO A 22 2.20 9.26 24.99
CA PRO A 22 1.29 8.71 23.98
C PRO A 22 1.08 9.66 22.79
N GLY A 23 1.40 10.94 22.94
CA GLY A 23 1.41 11.92 21.85
C GLY A 23 2.39 11.60 20.72
N ASN A 24 3.52 10.93 20.99
CA ASN A 24 4.56 10.66 19.99
C ASN A 24 4.15 9.52 19.03
N LYS A 25 3.39 8.52 19.52
CA LYS A 25 2.94 7.40 18.66
C LYS A 25 1.97 7.92 17.59
N THR A 26 0.93 8.64 17.98
CA THR A 26 -0.04 9.18 17.02
C THR A 26 0.55 10.20 16.03
N GLU A 27 1.70 10.80 16.33
CA GLU A 27 2.34 11.80 15.47
C GLU A 27 2.76 11.23 14.11
N PHE A 28 3.35 10.02 14.09
CA PHE A 28 3.79 9.37 12.85
C PHE A 28 2.61 8.93 11.99
N LYS A 29 1.56 8.37 12.60
CA LYS A 29 0.28 8.14 11.92
C LYS A 29 -0.28 9.41 11.31
N GLN A 30 -0.33 10.52 12.06
CA GLN A 30 -0.83 11.79 11.53
C GLN A 30 0.01 12.32 10.36
N LYS A 31 1.34 12.23 10.45
CA LYS A 31 2.23 12.60 9.35
C LYS A 31 1.99 11.77 8.09
N MET A 32 1.69 10.48 8.22
CA MET A 32 1.34 9.64 7.07
C MET A 32 -0.02 10.01 6.49
N ARG A 33 -1.02 10.32 7.34
CA ARG A 33 -2.31 10.86 6.87
C ARG A 33 -2.10 12.14 6.08
N ASP A 34 -1.35 13.10 6.61
CA ASP A 34 -1.07 14.38 5.96
C ASP A 34 -0.35 14.19 4.62
N PHE A 35 0.57 13.22 4.55
CA PHE A 35 1.29 12.88 3.31
C PHE A 35 0.34 12.32 2.24
N VAL A 36 -0.51 11.36 2.59
CA VAL A 36 -1.53 10.80 1.69
C VAL A 36 -2.54 11.87 1.25
N ILE A 37 -2.95 12.75 2.16
CA ILE A 37 -3.84 13.89 1.84
C ILE A 37 -3.16 14.82 0.82
N GLY A 38 -1.88 15.15 0.99
CA GLY A 38 -1.12 15.97 0.05
C GLY A 38 -0.98 15.32 -1.34
N ILE A 39 -0.68 14.03 -1.38
CA ILE A 39 -0.67 13.20 -2.60
C ILE A 39 -2.02 13.29 -3.32
N SER A 40 -3.11 13.08 -2.58
CA SER A 40 -4.48 13.12 -3.12
C SER A 40 -4.84 14.48 -3.68
N GLN A 41 -4.56 15.55 -2.93
CA GLN A 41 -4.83 16.92 -3.37
C GLN A 41 -4.07 17.26 -4.67
N TYR A 42 -2.79 16.91 -4.76
CA TYR A 42 -2.01 17.16 -5.98
C TYR A 42 -2.54 16.37 -7.18
N ALA A 43 -2.82 15.08 -7.01
CA ALA A 43 -3.37 14.25 -8.07
C ALA A 43 -4.73 14.76 -8.55
N LYS A 44 -5.66 15.01 -7.61
CA LYS A 44 -7.03 15.42 -7.91
C LYS A 44 -7.15 16.86 -8.44
N ASN A 45 -6.16 17.72 -8.16
CA ASN A 45 -6.04 19.02 -8.83
C ASN A 45 -5.70 18.87 -10.33
N THR A 46 -5.00 17.80 -10.72
CA THR A 46 -4.64 17.51 -12.11
C THR A 46 -5.74 16.70 -12.81
N ASN A 47 -6.24 15.66 -12.15
CA ASN A 47 -7.32 14.80 -12.61
C ASN A 47 -8.29 14.51 -11.44
N PRO A 48 -9.46 15.18 -11.38
CA PRO A 48 -10.42 15.01 -10.29
C PRO A 48 -10.92 13.57 -10.08
N ASP A 49 -10.83 12.72 -11.11
CA ASP A 49 -11.26 11.32 -11.07
C ASP A 49 -10.12 10.35 -10.70
N PHE A 50 -8.93 10.85 -10.37
CA PHE A 50 -7.76 10.03 -10.03
C PHE A 50 -7.92 9.35 -8.66
N TYR A 51 -7.87 8.02 -8.64
CA TYR A 51 -8.07 7.22 -7.44
C TYR A 51 -6.80 7.16 -6.56
N ILE A 52 -6.98 7.26 -5.24
CA ILE A 52 -5.93 7.07 -4.23
C ILE A 52 -6.27 5.86 -3.36
N ILE A 53 -5.37 4.87 -3.34
CA ILE A 53 -5.59 3.58 -2.68
C ILE A 53 -4.39 3.23 -1.77
N PRO A 54 -4.39 3.61 -0.49
CA PRO A 54 -3.40 3.13 0.48
C PRO A 54 -3.49 1.63 0.74
N GLN A 55 -2.34 0.97 0.86
CA GLN A 55 -2.19 -0.43 1.27
C GLN A 55 -1.67 -0.55 2.71
N ASN A 56 -2.30 -1.43 3.50
CA ASN A 56 -1.96 -1.68 4.91
C ASN A 56 -2.05 -0.39 5.77
N GLY A 57 -1.45 -0.40 6.96
CA GLY A 57 -1.52 0.71 7.91
C GLY A 57 -2.96 1.16 8.18
N ILE A 58 -3.89 0.21 8.26
CA ILE A 58 -5.33 0.47 8.24
C ILE A 58 -5.79 1.29 9.45
N GLU A 59 -5.00 1.37 10.50
CA GLU A 59 -5.17 2.22 11.69
C GLU A 59 -5.30 3.71 11.33
N LEU A 60 -4.79 4.14 10.17
CA LEU A 60 -4.91 5.53 9.75
C LEU A 60 -6.36 5.98 9.53
N VAL A 61 -7.32 5.06 9.41
CA VAL A 61 -8.75 5.37 9.23
C VAL A 61 -9.40 5.97 10.48
N THR A 62 -8.77 5.90 11.65
CA THR A 62 -9.27 6.54 12.89
C THR A 62 -8.26 7.54 13.42
N THR A 63 -8.72 8.61 14.07
CA THR A 63 -7.86 9.75 14.48
C THR A 63 -6.76 9.36 15.46
N ASN A 64 -7.03 8.39 16.34
CA ASN A 64 -6.09 7.93 17.38
C ASN A 64 -5.37 6.62 17.04
N GLY A 65 -5.68 5.99 15.89
CA GLY A 65 -5.12 4.70 15.50
C GLY A 65 -5.73 3.49 16.21
N GLU A 66 -6.83 3.66 16.94
CA GLU A 66 -7.54 2.57 17.63
C GLU A 66 -8.87 2.27 16.92
N ASP A 67 -9.34 1.02 16.98
CA ASP A 67 -10.57 0.54 16.32
C ASP A 67 -11.85 1.15 16.94
N SER A 68 -11.76 1.56 18.20
CA SER A 68 -12.77 2.33 18.93
C SER A 68 -12.66 3.84 18.72
N GLY A 69 -11.66 4.28 17.95
CA GLY A 69 -11.39 5.66 17.61
C GLY A 69 -12.47 6.30 16.74
N ARG A 70 -12.50 7.63 16.71
CA ARG A 70 -13.34 8.35 15.75
C ARG A 70 -12.75 8.17 14.34
N PRO A 71 -13.58 7.96 13.31
CA PRO A 71 -13.11 7.97 11.92
C PRO A 71 -12.38 9.28 11.60
N ASP A 72 -11.22 9.19 10.95
CA ASP A 72 -10.48 10.36 10.46
C ASP A 72 -11.09 10.80 9.12
N THR A 73 -12.06 11.72 9.18
CA THR A 73 -12.82 12.15 8.00
C THR A 73 -11.94 12.82 6.94
N SER A 74 -10.89 13.54 7.33
CA SER A 74 -9.98 14.19 6.38
C SER A 74 -9.22 13.16 5.55
N TYR A 75 -8.65 12.14 6.22
CA TYR A 75 -7.96 11.04 5.56
C TYR A 75 -8.92 10.20 4.71
N LEU A 76 -10.08 9.81 5.26
CA LEU A 76 -11.08 9.03 4.54
C LEU A 76 -11.59 9.78 3.30
N ASN A 77 -11.77 11.10 3.35
CA ASN A 77 -12.18 11.87 2.16
C ASN A 77 -11.07 11.96 1.09
N ALA A 78 -9.81 11.81 1.47
CA ALA A 78 -8.68 11.86 0.54
C ALA A 78 -8.51 10.57 -0.26
N ILE A 79 -9.00 9.43 0.24
CA ILE A 79 -8.82 8.11 -0.39
C ILE A 79 -10.11 7.58 -1.01
N ASP A 80 -9.99 6.64 -1.94
CA ASP A 80 -11.12 6.12 -2.71
C ASP A 80 -11.35 4.62 -2.48
N ALA A 81 -10.31 3.90 -2.05
CA ALA A 81 -10.34 2.51 -1.62
C ALA A 81 -9.22 2.25 -0.59
N ASN A 82 -9.24 1.09 0.07
CA ASN A 82 -8.15 0.60 0.90
C ASN A 82 -7.72 -0.79 0.44
N GLY A 83 -6.41 -0.98 0.30
CA GLY A 83 -5.77 -2.27 0.11
C GLY A 83 -5.35 -2.89 1.45
N GLN A 84 -5.48 -4.21 1.58
CA GLN A 84 -4.99 -4.98 2.72
C GLN A 84 -4.30 -6.27 2.27
N GLU A 85 -3.04 -6.36 2.67
CA GLU A 85 -2.18 -7.53 2.72
C GLU A 85 -1.96 -7.89 4.20
N ASP A 86 -2.16 -9.09 4.72
CA ASP A 86 -2.59 -10.36 4.15
C ASP A 86 -3.76 -10.86 5.06
N LEU A 87 -5.02 -10.69 4.65
CA LEU A 87 -6.14 -10.69 5.62
C LEU A 87 -6.53 -12.09 6.12
N PHE A 88 -6.79 -13.05 5.24
CA PHE A 88 -7.23 -14.40 5.60
C PHE A 88 -6.13 -15.44 5.40
N TYR A 89 -5.21 -15.22 4.46
CA TYR A 89 -4.05 -16.07 4.22
C TYR A 89 -2.81 -15.26 3.86
N GLY A 90 -1.65 -15.65 4.41
CA GLY A 90 -0.36 -15.10 4.02
C GLY A 90 0.39 -14.35 5.11
N TYR A 91 -0.29 -13.90 6.18
CA TYR A 91 0.26 -12.90 7.11
C TYR A 91 1.60 -13.29 7.76
N ASN A 92 1.70 -14.53 8.26
CA ASN A 92 2.95 -15.04 8.85
C ASN A 92 3.78 -15.85 7.84
N ALA A 93 3.11 -16.51 6.90
CA ALA A 93 3.72 -17.30 5.84
C ALA A 93 2.71 -17.53 4.71
N ASP A 94 3.21 -17.63 3.48
CA ASP A 94 2.40 -17.93 2.31
C ASP A 94 1.64 -19.25 2.47
N ASP A 95 0.43 -19.29 1.93
CA ASP A 95 -0.50 -20.41 1.99
C ASP A 95 -0.91 -20.81 3.42
N GLN A 96 -0.50 -20.07 4.45
CA GLN A 96 -0.94 -20.27 5.83
C GLN A 96 -2.12 -19.36 6.16
N ALA A 97 -3.13 -19.90 6.85
CA ALA A 97 -4.25 -19.10 7.35
C ALA A 97 -3.75 -18.04 8.35
N THR A 98 -4.18 -16.80 8.15
CA THR A 98 -3.98 -15.71 9.10
C THR A 98 -4.76 -16.00 10.37
N SER A 99 -4.21 -15.63 11.54
CA SER A 99 -4.81 -15.98 12.82
C SER A 99 -6.17 -15.29 13.00
N SER A 100 -7.10 -15.92 13.70
CA SER A 100 -8.42 -15.29 13.95
C SER A 100 -8.31 -13.97 14.72
N THR A 101 -7.26 -13.80 15.54
CA THR A 101 -6.96 -12.56 16.25
C THR A 101 -6.62 -11.45 15.27
N ASP A 102 -5.69 -11.70 14.35
CA ASP A 102 -5.24 -10.71 13.36
C ASP A 102 -6.38 -10.37 12.38
N ASN A 103 -7.10 -11.39 11.89
CA ASN A 103 -8.27 -11.18 11.01
C ASN A 103 -9.32 -10.30 11.69
N THR A 104 -9.61 -10.55 12.97
CA THR A 104 -10.61 -9.79 13.73
C THR A 104 -10.14 -8.36 13.93
N TYR A 105 -8.86 -8.16 14.28
CA TYR A 105 -8.26 -6.85 14.45
C TYR A 105 -8.37 -6.02 13.17
N LEU A 106 -7.84 -6.52 12.04
CA LEU A 106 -7.84 -5.82 10.76
C LEU A 106 -9.27 -5.54 10.28
N LYS A 107 -10.18 -6.52 10.39
CA LYS A 107 -11.58 -6.33 9.96
C LYS A 107 -12.29 -5.21 10.69
N ARG A 108 -11.96 -4.90 11.94
CA ARG A 108 -12.59 -3.78 12.67
C ARG A 108 -12.26 -2.45 11.99
N PHE A 109 -11.00 -2.22 11.62
CA PHE A 109 -10.62 -1.01 10.90
C PHE A 109 -11.08 -1.00 9.44
N LEU A 110 -10.98 -2.13 8.73
CA LEU A 110 -11.47 -2.24 7.34
C LEU A 110 -12.96 -1.91 7.25
N ASN A 111 -13.76 -2.32 8.24
CA ASN A 111 -15.18 -1.97 8.30
C ASN A 111 -15.40 -0.47 8.51
N ILE A 112 -14.55 0.24 9.26
CA ILE A 112 -14.66 1.71 9.39
C ILE A 112 -14.47 2.39 8.03
N SER A 113 -13.49 1.94 7.25
CA SER A 113 -13.27 2.46 5.90
C SER A 113 -14.43 2.11 4.96
N LYS A 114 -14.87 0.86 4.98
CA LYS A 114 -16.01 0.39 4.19
C LYS A 114 -17.30 1.14 4.51
N ASP A 115 -17.61 1.35 5.78
CA ASP A 115 -18.78 2.09 6.25
C ASP A 115 -18.69 3.59 5.88
N SER A 116 -17.48 4.09 5.62
CA SER A 116 -17.21 5.40 5.04
C SER A 116 -17.28 5.43 3.50
N GLY A 117 -17.78 4.35 2.89
CA GLY A 117 -18.05 4.24 1.45
C GLY A 117 -16.85 3.82 0.59
N LYS A 118 -15.77 3.32 1.20
CA LYS A 118 -14.56 2.92 0.47
C LYS A 118 -14.64 1.45 0.04
N THR A 119 -14.16 1.18 -1.18
CA THR A 119 -13.93 -0.20 -1.63
C THR A 119 -12.78 -0.80 -0.83
N ILE A 120 -12.94 -2.04 -0.36
CA ILE A 120 -11.87 -2.80 0.31
C ILE A 120 -11.32 -3.84 -0.67
N LEU A 121 -10.02 -3.76 -0.95
CA LEU A 121 -9.26 -4.67 -1.78
C LEU A 121 -8.41 -5.55 -0.88
N VAL A 122 -8.62 -6.86 -0.90
CA VAL A 122 -7.86 -7.82 -0.09
C VAL A 122 -6.98 -8.67 -0.97
N ILE A 123 -5.70 -8.74 -0.62
CA ILE A 123 -4.72 -9.61 -1.23
C ILE A 123 -4.40 -10.69 -0.20
N ASP A 124 -4.66 -11.95 -0.57
CA ASP A 124 -4.31 -13.11 0.25
C ASP A 124 -3.25 -13.93 -0.49
N TYR A 125 -2.16 -14.27 0.19
CA TYR A 125 -1.11 -15.13 -0.36
C TYR A 125 -1.42 -16.60 -0.09
N CYS A 126 -2.08 -17.26 -1.05
CA CYS A 126 -2.40 -18.68 -0.98
C CYS A 126 -2.38 -19.35 -2.35
N SER A 127 -1.84 -20.57 -2.41
CA SER A 127 -1.58 -21.33 -3.63
C SER A 127 -2.31 -22.68 -3.66
N THR A 128 -2.71 -23.21 -2.51
CA THR A 128 -3.58 -24.38 -2.45
C THR A 128 -5.00 -24.01 -2.92
N HIS A 129 -5.51 -24.64 -3.98
CA HIS A 129 -6.81 -24.30 -4.60
C HIS A 129 -7.99 -24.24 -3.61
N THR A 130 -8.03 -25.14 -2.62
CA THR A 130 -9.08 -25.12 -1.59
C THR A 130 -8.97 -23.90 -0.67
N LYS A 131 -7.75 -23.41 -0.39
CA LYS A 131 -7.51 -22.17 0.37
C LYS A 131 -7.81 -20.94 -0.47
N MET A 132 -7.45 -20.93 -1.75
CA MET A 132 -7.85 -19.85 -2.68
C MET A 132 -9.39 -19.73 -2.76
N THR A 133 -10.08 -20.87 -2.90
CA THR A 133 -11.55 -20.92 -2.90
C THR A 133 -12.13 -20.40 -1.58
N ASN A 134 -11.53 -20.76 -0.44
CA ASN A 134 -11.94 -20.26 0.86
C ASN A 134 -11.67 -18.76 1.02
N SER A 135 -10.50 -18.25 0.63
CA SER A 135 -10.19 -16.81 0.62
C SER A 135 -11.25 -16.01 -0.15
N TYR A 136 -11.61 -16.44 -1.38
CA TYR A 136 -12.67 -15.78 -2.14
C TYR A 136 -14.03 -15.80 -1.43
N ALA A 137 -14.38 -16.91 -0.78
CA ALA A 137 -15.63 -17.04 -0.03
C ALA A 137 -15.65 -16.15 1.23
N GLU A 138 -14.59 -16.15 2.03
CA GLU A 138 -14.47 -15.34 3.25
C GLU A 138 -14.51 -13.84 2.94
N ASN A 139 -13.81 -13.41 1.90
CA ASN A 139 -13.83 -12.03 1.43
C ASN A 139 -15.22 -11.63 0.89
N THR A 140 -15.87 -12.49 0.11
CA THR A 140 -17.25 -12.26 -0.36
C THR A 140 -18.22 -12.11 0.83
N ASN A 141 -18.10 -12.96 1.85
CA ASN A 141 -18.91 -12.89 3.07
C ASN A 141 -18.66 -11.60 3.87
N ALA A 142 -17.44 -11.09 3.86
CA ALA A 142 -17.09 -9.80 4.45
C ALA A 142 -17.51 -8.60 3.59
N GLY A 143 -17.94 -8.83 2.34
CA GLY A 143 -18.25 -7.79 1.36
C GLY A 143 -17.01 -7.02 0.91
N TYR A 144 -15.88 -7.72 0.76
CA TYR A 144 -14.62 -7.21 0.22
C TYR A 144 -14.39 -7.78 -1.19
N ILE A 145 -13.64 -7.06 -2.00
CA ILE A 145 -13.15 -7.57 -3.29
C ILE A 145 -11.78 -8.16 -3.06
N SER A 146 -11.51 -9.37 -3.56
CA SER A 146 -10.24 -10.04 -3.26
C SER A 146 -9.52 -10.61 -4.48
N PHE A 147 -8.22 -10.78 -4.29
CA PHE A 147 -7.29 -11.46 -5.18
C PHE A 147 -6.48 -12.47 -4.37
N ALA A 148 -6.58 -13.75 -4.73
CA ALA A 148 -5.74 -14.80 -4.15
C ALA A 148 -4.46 -14.92 -4.98
N ALA A 149 -3.37 -14.33 -4.49
CA ALA A 149 -2.05 -14.41 -5.10
C ALA A 149 -1.42 -15.78 -4.78
N ASN A 150 -1.05 -16.55 -5.79
CA ASN A 150 -0.45 -17.87 -5.59
C ASN A 150 1.07 -17.83 -5.31
N GLN A 151 1.68 -16.64 -5.30
CA GLN A 151 3.08 -16.41 -4.96
C GLN A 151 3.31 -14.93 -4.60
N ARG A 152 4.24 -14.68 -3.67
CA ARG A 152 4.52 -13.34 -3.11
C ARG A 152 5.24 -12.41 -4.06
N GLU A 153 5.91 -12.94 -5.07
CA GLU A 153 6.65 -12.15 -6.05
C GLU A 153 5.73 -11.34 -6.97
N LEU A 154 4.42 -11.66 -7.04
CA LEU A 154 3.42 -10.98 -7.87
C LEU A 154 3.87 -10.81 -9.33
N ASN A 155 4.53 -11.83 -9.88
CA ASN A 155 5.08 -11.84 -11.24
C ASN A 155 4.37 -12.80 -12.20
N ASN A 156 3.16 -13.26 -11.85
CA ASN A 156 2.33 -14.11 -12.69
C ASN A 156 0.85 -13.76 -12.55
N ILE A 157 0.07 -14.17 -13.55
CA ILE A 157 -1.39 -14.24 -13.44
C ILE A 157 -1.72 -15.68 -12.98
N PRO A 158 -2.40 -15.88 -11.83
CA PRO A 158 -2.79 -17.21 -11.39
C PRO A 158 -3.68 -17.92 -12.43
N ASP A 159 -3.49 -19.23 -12.57
CA ASP A 159 -4.29 -20.10 -13.45
C ASP A 159 -5.53 -20.68 -12.74
N PHE A 160 -5.63 -20.50 -11.42
CA PHE A 160 -6.77 -20.87 -10.60
C PHE A 160 -7.41 -19.62 -9.94
N PRO A 161 -8.75 -19.55 -9.85
CA PRO A 161 -9.72 -20.43 -10.51
C PRO A 161 -9.67 -20.29 -12.04
N ALA A 162 -10.04 -21.35 -12.75
CA ALA A 162 -10.05 -21.35 -14.22
C ALA A 162 -10.95 -20.26 -14.82
N ILE A 163 -12.01 -19.89 -14.10
CA ILE A 163 -12.83 -18.70 -14.37
C ILE A 163 -12.54 -17.71 -13.24
N ILE A 164 -12.14 -16.49 -13.59
CA ILE A 164 -11.85 -15.43 -12.62
C ILE A 164 -13.02 -15.27 -11.64
N ASN A 165 -12.72 -15.20 -10.34
CA ASN A 165 -13.75 -15.00 -9.33
C ASN A 165 -14.55 -13.71 -9.62
N HIS A 166 -15.89 -13.80 -9.65
CA HIS A 166 -16.78 -12.69 -10.06
C HIS A 166 -16.47 -12.06 -11.44
N GLU A 167 -15.98 -12.85 -12.40
CA GLU A 167 -15.76 -12.40 -13.78
C GLU A 167 -17.01 -11.77 -14.39
N ASN A 168 -16.82 -10.68 -15.15
CA ASN A 168 -17.90 -10.00 -15.87
C ASN A 168 -17.35 -9.21 -17.06
N ASN A 169 -18.24 -8.71 -17.92
CA ASN A 169 -17.92 -7.93 -19.11
C ASN A 169 -18.24 -6.43 -18.98
N SER A 170 -18.40 -5.93 -17.74
CA SER A 170 -18.78 -4.53 -17.52
C SER A 170 -17.69 -3.58 -18.01
N VAL A 171 -18.11 -2.41 -18.47
CA VAL A 171 -17.26 -1.24 -18.64
C VAL A 171 -17.15 -0.56 -17.28
N ILE A 172 -16.01 -0.71 -16.61
CA ILE A 172 -15.79 -0.13 -15.29
C ILE A 172 -15.42 1.33 -15.44
N THR A 173 -16.23 2.21 -14.86
CA THR A 173 -15.96 3.66 -14.79
C THR A 173 -15.74 4.15 -13.36
N HIS A 174 -16.12 3.35 -12.35
CA HIS A 174 -15.98 3.69 -10.94
C HIS A 174 -15.42 2.53 -10.12
N ILE A 175 -14.50 2.82 -9.20
CA ILE A 175 -13.87 1.80 -8.35
C ILE A 175 -14.87 1.07 -7.44
N SER A 176 -16.00 1.69 -7.11
CA SER A 176 -17.08 1.06 -6.33
C SER A 176 -17.84 -0.04 -7.09
N THR A 177 -17.64 -0.14 -8.41
CA THR A 177 -18.37 -1.09 -9.28
C THR A 177 -17.55 -2.31 -9.68
N ILE A 178 -16.26 -2.36 -9.31
CA ILE A 178 -15.41 -3.51 -9.59
C ILE A 178 -15.92 -4.73 -8.81
N LYS A 179 -15.68 -5.91 -9.36
CA LYS A 179 -16.03 -7.18 -8.72
C LYS A 179 -14.83 -8.09 -8.51
N ASN A 180 -13.70 -7.77 -9.13
CA ASN A 180 -12.44 -8.53 -9.04
C ASN A 180 -11.27 -7.62 -9.44
N PHE A 181 -10.04 -8.01 -9.11
CA PHE A 181 -8.85 -7.29 -9.54
C PHE A 181 -7.65 -8.21 -9.72
N LEU A 182 -6.67 -7.74 -10.49
CA LEU A 182 -5.37 -8.38 -10.67
C LEU A 182 -4.29 -7.51 -10.02
N TYR A 183 -3.51 -8.10 -9.12
CA TYR A 183 -2.33 -7.47 -8.54
C TYR A 183 -1.07 -8.07 -9.17
N LEU A 184 -0.45 -7.32 -10.09
CA LEU A 184 0.67 -7.77 -10.91
C LEU A 184 1.70 -6.63 -11.03
N ILE A 185 2.47 -6.42 -9.97
CA ILE A 185 3.42 -5.31 -9.87
C ILE A 185 4.84 -5.67 -10.31
N ASN A 186 5.12 -6.96 -10.51
CA ASN A 186 6.46 -7.42 -10.87
C ASN A 186 6.46 -8.03 -12.28
N PRO A 187 6.86 -7.30 -13.34
CA PRO A 187 6.79 -7.81 -14.69
C PRO A 187 7.93 -8.78 -15.07
N THR A 188 8.74 -9.28 -14.13
CA THR A 188 9.98 -10.04 -14.40
C THR A 188 9.81 -11.29 -15.27
N ASN A 189 8.63 -11.94 -15.27
CA ASN A 189 8.36 -13.08 -16.14
C ASN A 189 8.05 -12.71 -17.60
N TYR A 190 7.93 -11.42 -17.91
CA TYR A 190 7.64 -10.90 -19.25
C TYR A 190 8.89 -10.30 -19.87
N LYS A 191 9.19 -10.71 -21.11
CA LYS A 191 10.39 -10.25 -21.83
C LYS A 191 10.23 -8.83 -22.38
N THR A 192 9.02 -8.44 -22.73
CA THR A 192 8.70 -7.13 -23.33
C THR A 192 7.38 -6.60 -22.79
N LYS A 193 7.20 -5.27 -22.82
CA LYS A 193 5.91 -4.64 -22.53
C LYS A 193 4.77 -5.20 -23.37
N ILE A 194 5.01 -5.48 -24.65
CA ILE A 194 4.01 -6.11 -25.53
C ILE A 194 3.57 -7.48 -24.99
N SER A 195 4.51 -8.33 -24.53
CA SER A 195 4.16 -9.62 -23.94
C SER A 195 3.36 -9.49 -22.64
N PHE A 196 3.67 -8.48 -21.82
CA PHE A 196 2.92 -8.15 -20.60
C PHE A 196 1.50 -7.68 -20.94
N ILE A 197 1.36 -6.70 -21.85
CA ILE A 197 0.08 -6.13 -22.28
C ILE A 197 -0.81 -7.22 -22.89
N ASN A 198 -0.26 -8.09 -23.74
CA ASN A 198 -1.02 -9.20 -24.32
C ASN A 198 -1.52 -10.17 -23.25
N ALA A 199 -0.68 -10.53 -22.27
CA ALA A 199 -1.10 -11.40 -21.19
C ALA A 199 -2.24 -10.78 -20.36
N VAL A 200 -2.09 -9.53 -19.95
CA VAL A 200 -3.11 -8.81 -19.16
C VAL A 200 -4.41 -8.61 -19.95
N THR A 201 -4.34 -8.18 -21.21
CA THR A 201 -5.53 -7.95 -22.05
C THR A 201 -6.24 -9.24 -22.47
N SER A 202 -5.58 -10.40 -22.31
CA SER A 202 -6.22 -11.72 -22.46
C SER A 202 -7.10 -12.14 -21.26
N THR A 203 -7.09 -11.35 -20.18
CA THR A 203 -7.92 -11.56 -18.99
C THR A 203 -9.11 -10.60 -18.92
N ASN A 204 -9.99 -10.79 -17.94
CA ASN A 204 -11.20 -9.99 -17.74
C ASN A 204 -11.29 -9.29 -16.38
N TYR A 205 -10.14 -9.03 -15.74
CA TYR A 205 -10.13 -8.34 -14.45
C TYR A 205 -10.68 -6.90 -14.54
N ASP A 206 -11.50 -6.48 -13.57
CA ASP A 206 -12.14 -5.14 -13.50
C ASP A 206 -11.19 -4.01 -13.12
N LEU A 207 -10.13 -4.36 -12.40
CA LEU A 207 -9.07 -3.47 -11.94
C LEU A 207 -7.72 -4.17 -12.14
N LEU A 208 -6.74 -3.45 -12.67
CA LEU A 208 -5.34 -3.87 -12.73
C LEU A 208 -4.52 -2.95 -11.83
N ILE A 209 -3.77 -3.54 -10.90
CA ILE A 209 -2.74 -2.84 -10.13
C ILE A 209 -1.39 -3.33 -10.64
N MET A 210 -0.55 -2.42 -11.13
CA MET A 210 0.74 -2.73 -11.74
C MET A 210 1.77 -1.62 -11.50
N ASP A 211 3.05 -1.86 -11.76
CA ASP A 211 4.08 -0.83 -11.68
C ASP A 211 4.06 0.11 -12.91
N LEU A 212 4.45 1.38 -12.73
CA LEU A 212 4.66 2.32 -13.84
C LEU A 212 5.82 1.88 -14.75
N PHE A 213 6.85 1.25 -14.19
CA PHE A 213 8.08 0.91 -14.86
C PHE A 213 8.13 -0.57 -15.23
N PHE A 214 8.65 -0.85 -16.42
CA PHE A 214 8.95 -2.22 -16.84
C PHE A 214 10.35 -2.64 -16.37
N ASN A 215 10.71 -3.92 -16.58
CA ASN A 215 11.99 -4.51 -16.12
C ASN A 215 13.25 -3.76 -16.58
N ASP A 216 13.19 -3.05 -17.70
CA ASP A 216 14.30 -2.26 -18.26
C ASP A 216 14.35 -0.82 -17.72
N GLY A 217 13.49 -0.48 -16.75
CA GLY A 217 13.37 0.86 -16.18
C GLY A 217 12.56 1.84 -17.05
N SER A 218 12.04 1.40 -18.20
CA SER A 218 11.21 2.27 -19.04
C SER A 218 9.78 2.37 -18.49
N ALA A 219 9.25 3.59 -18.37
CA ALA A 219 7.87 3.82 -17.96
C ALA A 219 6.89 3.39 -19.06
N PHE A 220 5.77 2.77 -18.71
CA PHE A 220 4.65 2.57 -19.62
C PHE A 220 4.11 3.93 -20.10
N THR A 221 3.76 4.01 -21.38
CA THR A 221 3.21 5.21 -22.01
C THR A 221 1.69 5.26 -21.89
N ALA A 222 1.09 6.44 -22.03
CA ALA A 222 -0.38 6.59 -22.05
C ALA A 222 -1.08 5.68 -23.09
N SER A 223 -0.46 5.46 -24.25
CA SER A 223 -1.00 4.54 -25.26
C SER A 223 -0.94 3.06 -24.83
N GLU A 224 0.04 2.68 -24.03
CA GLU A 224 0.15 1.32 -23.47
C GLU A 224 -0.84 1.14 -22.30
N ILE A 225 -1.01 2.16 -21.46
CA ILE A 225 -2.03 2.16 -20.41
C ILE A 225 -3.44 2.09 -21.01
N ALA A 226 -3.72 2.83 -22.08
CA ALA A 226 -4.98 2.73 -22.82
C ALA A 226 -5.24 1.32 -23.40
N GLN A 227 -4.18 0.59 -23.79
CA GLN A 227 -4.31 -0.81 -24.19
C GLN A 227 -4.66 -1.71 -22.99
N LEU A 228 -3.97 -1.52 -21.87
CA LEU A 228 -4.19 -2.27 -20.62
C LEU A 228 -5.59 -2.07 -20.03
N LYS A 229 -6.28 -0.97 -20.34
CA LYS A 229 -7.70 -0.75 -19.97
C LYS A 229 -8.69 -1.69 -20.70
N ASN A 230 -8.28 -2.49 -21.69
CA ASN A 230 -9.15 -3.41 -22.44
C ASN A 230 -9.20 -4.82 -21.83
N LYS A 231 -10.41 -5.38 -21.68
CA LYS A 231 -10.63 -6.79 -21.32
C LYS A 231 -10.81 -7.65 -22.57
N ALA A 232 -10.48 -8.94 -22.48
CA ALA A 232 -10.65 -9.89 -23.57
C ALA A 232 -12.12 -10.03 -24.02
N ASN A 233 -13.05 -9.91 -23.07
CA ASN A 233 -14.49 -10.03 -23.30
C ASN A 233 -15.18 -8.74 -23.76
N GLY A 234 -14.42 -7.70 -24.12
CA GLY A 234 -14.95 -6.42 -24.61
C GLY A 234 -15.32 -5.40 -23.53
N GLY A 235 -15.26 -5.78 -22.25
CA GLY A 235 -15.38 -4.82 -21.15
C GLY A 235 -14.14 -3.91 -21.01
N LYS A 236 -14.20 -2.98 -20.05
CA LYS A 236 -13.09 -2.07 -19.72
C LYS A 236 -12.73 -2.15 -18.25
N ARG A 237 -11.46 -2.00 -17.93
CA ARG A 237 -10.92 -2.01 -16.57
C ARG A 237 -10.30 -0.68 -16.20
N LEU A 238 -10.20 -0.42 -14.90
CA LEU A 238 -9.33 0.62 -14.37
C LEU A 238 -7.89 0.10 -14.26
N VAL A 239 -6.91 0.97 -14.42
CA VAL A 239 -5.47 0.67 -14.31
C VAL A 239 -4.83 1.61 -13.29
N ILE A 240 -4.29 1.06 -12.20
CA ILE A 240 -3.74 1.77 -11.05
C ILE A 240 -2.25 1.48 -10.94
N SER A 241 -1.44 2.53 -10.72
CA SER A 241 0.00 2.39 -10.57
C SER A 241 0.37 2.12 -9.11
N TYR A 242 1.13 1.06 -8.86
CA TYR A 242 1.88 0.89 -7.62
C TYR A 242 2.86 2.06 -7.43
N MET A 243 2.98 2.54 -6.19
CA MET A 243 3.94 3.56 -5.78
C MET A 243 4.27 3.42 -4.30
N SER A 244 5.48 3.00 -3.96
CA SER A 244 5.97 3.03 -2.57
C SER A 244 6.18 4.47 -2.11
N ILE A 245 5.61 4.82 -0.95
CA ILE A 245 5.74 6.16 -0.36
C ILE A 245 6.46 6.14 0.99
N GLY A 246 6.51 4.99 1.66
CA GLY A 246 7.20 4.80 2.94
C GLY A 246 8.61 4.20 2.83
N GLU A 247 9.05 3.83 1.62
CA GLU A 247 10.42 3.39 1.33
C GLU A 247 10.97 4.00 0.03
N ALA A 248 12.28 4.22 -0.03
CA ALA A 248 13.02 4.56 -1.24
C ALA A 248 13.65 3.30 -1.83
N GLU A 249 13.55 3.17 -3.15
CA GLU A 249 14.01 2.01 -3.90
C GLU A 249 15.23 2.39 -4.75
N ASN A 250 16.36 1.71 -4.54
CA ASN A 250 17.63 2.09 -5.17
C ASN A 250 17.72 1.82 -6.67
N TYR A 251 16.76 1.09 -7.21
CA TYR A 251 16.59 0.81 -8.63
C TYR A 251 15.64 1.80 -9.34
N ARG A 252 15.09 2.79 -8.63
CA ARG A 252 14.23 3.82 -9.23
C ARG A 252 15.02 4.99 -9.79
N TYR A 253 14.41 5.67 -10.76
CA TYR A 253 14.99 6.83 -11.46
C TYR A 253 15.44 7.97 -10.54
N TYR A 254 14.81 8.14 -9.37
CA TYR A 254 15.12 9.21 -8.43
C TYR A 254 16.36 8.91 -7.58
N TRP A 255 16.81 7.65 -7.54
CA TRP A 255 17.94 7.26 -6.72
C TRP A 255 19.22 7.91 -7.24
N LYS A 256 19.95 8.59 -6.36
CA LYS A 256 21.23 9.21 -6.69
C LYS A 256 22.34 8.32 -6.14
N SER A 257 23.29 7.92 -6.99
CA SER A 257 24.43 7.06 -6.59
C SER A 257 25.24 7.62 -5.41
N ALA A 258 25.26 8.94 -5.24
CA ALA A 258 25.89 9.60 -4.09
C ALA A 258 25.29 9.19 -2.73
N TRP A 259 24.02 8.76 -2.68
CA TRP A 259 23.34 8.33 -1.45
C TRP A 259 23.94 7.05 -0.86
N ASN A 260 24.65 6.24 -1.67
CA ASN A 260 25.35 5.05 -1.19
C ASN A 260 26.49 5.38 -0.22
N ALA A 261 27.10 6.57 -0.37
CA ALA A 261 28.17 7.04 0.51
C ALA A 261 27.67 8.11 1.50
N ASN A 262 26.76 8.99 1.05
CA ASN A 262 26.25 10.12 1.82
C ASN A 262 24.73 10.11 1.79
N LYS A 263 24.12 9.38 2.71
CA LYS A 263 22.66 9.28 2.81
C LYS A 263 22.03 10.64 3.13
N PRO A 264 20.98 11.07 2.41
CA PRO A 264 20.16 12.19 2.85
C PRO A 264 19.60 11.96 4.25
N VAL A 265 19.32 13.03 4.99
CA VAL A 265 18.81 12.94 6.37
C VAL A 265 17.50 12.16 6.51
N TRP A 266 16.73 12.09 5.42
CA TRP A 266 15.46 11.37 5.35
C TRP A 266 15.60 9.89 4.97
N LEU A 267 16.77 9.41 4.55
CA LEU A 267 17.00 8.03 4.11
C LEU A 267 17.62 7.20 5.24
N ASP A 268 16.91 6.19 5.74
CA ASP A 268 17.31 5.37 6.89
C ASP A 268 17.87 3.99 6.45
N ALA A 269 17.59 2.95 7.24
CA ALA A 269 18.10 1.61 7.06
C ALA A 269 17.47 0.93 5.84
N GLU A 270 18.26 0.05 5.21
CA GLU A 270 17.75 -0.88 4.21
C GLU A 270 16.79 -1.86 4.89
N ASN A 271 15.70 -2.19 4.21
CA ASN A 271 14.75 -3.18 4.65
C ASN A 271 15.41 -4.57 4.56
N PRO A 272 15.61 -5.29 5.68
CA PRO A 272 16.31 -6.56 5.67
C PRO A 272 15.57 -7.66 4.90
N ASN A 273 14.26 -7.50 4.69
CA ASN A 273 13.43 -8.45 3.95
C ASN A 273 13.35 -8.11 2.45
N TRP A 274 13.67 -6.87 2.08
CA TRP A 274 13.50 -6.34 0.72
C TRP A 274 14.75 -5.57 0.30
N ALA A 275 15.77 -6.29 -0.15
CA ALA A 275 17.03 -5.70 -0.60
C ALA A 275 16.81 -4.61 -1.65
N GLY A 276 17.53 -3.51 -1.50
CA GLY A 276 17.41 -2.30 -2.33
C GLY A 276 16.29 -1.34 -1.92
N ASN A 277 15.47 -1.68 -0.92
CA ASN A 277 14.45 -0.78 -0.36
C ASN A 277 14.92 -0.21 0.97
N PHE A 278 14.68 1.08 1.21
CA PHE A 278 15.20 1.80 2.38
C PHE A 278 14.08 2.58 3.06
N LYS A 279 13.94 2.46 4.39
CA LYS A 279 12.99 3.27 5.16
C LYS A 279 13.26 4.75 4.94
N VAL A 280 12.20 5.55 4.85
CA VAL A 280 12.31 7.00 4.71
C VAL A 280 11.48 7.73 5.75
N LYS A 281 12.02 8.85 6.23
CA LYS A 281 11.30 9.82 7.06
C LYS A 281 10.28 10.53 6.16
N TYR A 282 9.15 9.88 5.90
CA TYR A 282 8.18 10.26 4.89
C TYR A 282 7.54 11.65 5.10
N TRP A 283 7.69 12.21 6.30
CA TRP A 283 7.31 13.60 6.61
C TRP A 283 8.34 14.65 6.14
N ASN A 284 9.49 14.23 5.62
CA ASN A 284 10.52 15.14 5.14
C ASN A 284 10.18 15.68 3.75
N THR A 285 10.21 17.00 3.60
CA THR A 285 9.83 17.69 2.35
C THR A 285 10.68 17.28 1.14
N GLU A 286 11.97 16.95 1.30
CA GLU A 286 12.79 16.49 0.17
C GLU A 286 12.30 15.15 -0.38
N TRP A 287 11.93 14.22 0.49
CA TRP A 287 11.30 12.96 0.08
C TRP A 287 9.92 13.19 -0.53
N GLN A 288 9.09 14.02 0.11
CA GLN A 288 7.76 14.35 -0.41
C GLN A 288 7.83 14.96 -1.82
N ASN A 289 8.83 15.81 -2.10
CA ASN A 289 9.06 16.39 -3.42
C ASN A 289 9.51 15.36 -4.48
N ILE A 290 10.10 14.23 -4.08
CA ILE A 290 10.36 13.10 -4.99
C ILE A 290 9.03 12.43 -5.37
N ILE A 291 8.10 12.31 -4.42
CA ILE A 291 6.82 11.62 -4.62
C ILE A 291 5.79 12.49 -5.34
N TYR A 292 5.55 13.73 -4.90
CA TYR A 292 4.50 14.61 -5.45
C TYR A 292 4.87 16.09 -5.47
N GLY A 293 3.98 16.93 -6.02
CA GLY A 293 4.05 18.39 -5.86
C GLY A 293 4.82 19.16 -6.94
N ASN A 294 5.40 18.48 -7.94
CA ASN A 294 6.13 19.13 -9.04
C ASN A 294 6.21 18.25 -10.29
N ASP A 295 6.64 18.86 -11.42
CA ASP A 295 6.66 18.19 -12.73
C ASP A 295 7.65 17.01 -12.85
N ASN A 296 8.60 16.90 -11.93
CA ASN A 296 9.59 15.82 -11.93
C ASN A 296 9.24 14.69 -10.96
N SER A 297 8.16 14.82 -10.18
CA SER A 297 7.80 13.88 -9.13
C SER A 297 7.29 12.55 -9.67
N TYR A 298 7.32 11.50 -8.86
CA TYR A 298 6.84 10.17 -9.26
C TYR A 298 5.36 10.21 -9.63
N LEU A 299 4.52 10.79 -8.78
CA LEU A 299 3.09 10.93 -9.04
C LEU A 299 2.79 11.70 -10.34
N LYS A 300 3.61 12.69 -10.72
CA LYS A 300 3.46 13.36 -12.01
C LYS A 300 3.67 12.41 -13.18
N LYS A 301 4.68 11.53 -13.10
CA LYS A 301 4.92 10.51 -14.14
C LYS A 301 3.76 9.54 -14.29
N ILE A 302 3.11 9.17 -13.17
CA ILE A 302 1.92 8.32 -13.16
C ILE A 302 0.74 9.03 -13.85
N LEU A 303 0.50 10.31 -13.50
CA LEU A 303 -0.53 11.14 -14.13
C LEU A 303 -0.29 11.30 -15.64
N ASP A 304 0.95 11.54 -16.05
CA ASP A 304 1.31 11.72 -17.47
C ASP A 304 1.21 10.44 -18.31
N ALA A 305 1.26 9.28 -17.65
CA ALA A 305 1.03 7.98 -18.27
C ALA A 305 -0.46 7.58 -18.33
N ASP A 306 -1.39 8.46 -17.92
CA ASP A 306 -2.85 8.25 -17.98
C ASP A 306 -3.36 7.03 -17.16
N PHE A 307 -2.68 6.73 -16.06
CA PHE A 307 -3.23 5.82 -15.04
C PHE A 307 -4.48 6.41 -14.39
N ASP A 308 -5.43 5.54 -14.03
CA ASP A 308 -6.66 5.96 -13.37
C ASP A 308 -6.46 6.26 -11.87
N GLY A 309 -5.31 5.89 -11.30
CA GLY A 309 -5.01 6.12 -9.90
C GLY A 309 -3.63 5.64 -9.45
N ALA A 310 -3.35 5.81 -8.17
CA ALA A 310 -2.15 5.31 -7.50
C ALA A 310 -2.50 4.41 -6.31
N TYR A 311 -1.80 3.29 -6.22
CA TYR A 311 -1.84 2.33 -5.13
C TYR A 311 -0.60 2.55 -4.26
N LEU A 312 -0.81 3.11 -3.07
CA LEU A 312 0.24 3.65 -2.21
C LEU A 312 0.70 2.57 -1.23
N ASP A 313 1.95 2.16 -1.37
CA ASP A 313 2.54 1.12 -0.53
C ASP A 313 3.42 1.71 0.59
N LEU A 314 3.68 0.88 1.61
CA LEU A 314 4.43 1.24 2.83
C LEU A 314 3.73 2.34 3.65
N ILE A 315 2.40 2.30 3.71
CA ILE A 315 1.61 3.17 4.60
C ILE A 315 1.95 2.89 6.06
N ASP A 316 2.15 1.63 6.41
CA ASP A 316 2.59 1.12 7.71
C ASP A 316 4.02 1.53 8.10
N ALA A 317 4.75 2.30 7.27
CA ALA A 317 6.06 2.83 7.63
C ALA A 317 6.04 3.69 8.90
N PHE A 318 4.87 4.18 9.35
CA PHE A 318 4.74 4.80 10.67
C PHE A 318 5.14 3.86 11.81
N GLU A 319 4.88 2.55 11.70
CA GLU A 319 5.20 1.57 12.73
C GLU A 319 6.70 1.49 12.99
N TYR A 320 7.53 1.65 11.95
CA TYR A 320 8.99 1.68 12.09
C TYR A 320 9.47 2.86 12.96
N TYR A 321 8.76 3.98 12.95
CA TYR A 321 9.15 5.19 13.67
C TYR A 321 8.46 5.36 15.04
N GLU A 322 7.43 4.56 15.31
CA GLU A 322 6.75 4.52 16.62
C GLU A 322 7.45 3.59 17.64
N ASN A 323 8.34 2.72 17.16
CA ASN A 323 9.06 1.70 17.94
C ASN A 323 10.55 2.05 18.09
#